data_AF-A0A941VJU8-F1
#
_entry.id   AF-A0A941VJU8-F1
#
_cell.length_a   1.000
_cell.length_b   1.000
_cell.length_c   1.000
_cell.angle_alpha   90.00
_cell.angle_beta   90.00
_cell.angle_gamma   90.00
#
_symmetry.space_group_name_H-M   'P 1'
#
loop_
_entity.id
_entity.type
_entity.pdbx_description
1 polymer ?
#
loop_
_entity_poly.entity_id
_entity_poly.type
_entity_poly.pdbx_seq_one_letter_code
_entity_poly.pdbx_strand_id
1 'polypeptide(L)'
;KDEKTTRTIDPYHLFNYMGTWHLIGYCHLRQGLRDFNLSRITDAGILDETFSIRRSFNLREYFDSAFGLYKGGNREEVTLRFTPEKSKWIKDQIWHRDQEKKWLPDGSLELTFPVTNFAEIAMEVLKHGSGVEVVEPEGLRTLIRAEAEKVTRLYQEESSFSGKRMQQAR
;
A
#
# COMPACT_ATOMS: atom_id res chain seq x y z
N LYS A 1 -8.19 0.98 -18.78
CA LYS A 1 -7.84 1.59 -20.08
C LYS A 1 -6.51 2.31 -19.91
N ASP A 2 -5.48 1.91 -20.66
CA ASP A 2 -4.13 2.49 -20.64
C ASP A 2 -4.06 3.76 -21.51
N GLU A 3 -4.92 4.74 -21.22
CA GLU A 3 -4.90 6.00 -21.96
C GLU A 3 -3.83 6.92 -21.38
N LYS A 4 -2.85 7.28 -22.21
CA LYS A 4 -1.84 8.28 -21.83
C LYS A 4 -2.45 9.67 -21.86
N THR A 5 -2.06 10.48 -20.88
CA THR A 5 -2.59 11.83 -20.77
C THR A 5 -1.55 12.81 -20.28
N THR A 6 -1.53 14.02 -20.84
CA THR A 6 -0.68 15.11 -20.37
C THR A 6 -1.32 15.82 -19.17
N ARG A 7 -0.49 16.24 -18.21
CA ARG A 7 -0.92 16.91 -16.97
C ARG A 7 0.07 18.03 -16.64
N THR A 8 -0.44 19.25 -16.47
CA THR A 8 0.29 20.30 -15.76
C THR A 8 0.06 20.12 -14.27
N ILE A 9 1.15 20.09 -13.50
CA ILE A 9 1.12 19.88 -12.06
C ILE A 9 2.02 20.88 -11.34
N ASP A 10 1.64 21.24 -10.12
CA ASP A 10 2.51 21.92 -9.18
C ASP A 10 3.13 20.85 -8.26
N PRO A 11 4.41 20.47 -8.43
CA PRO A 11 5.04 19.40 -7.66
C PRO A 11 5.30 19.82 -6.21
N TYR A 12 4.73 19.11 -5.24
CA TYR A 12 4.83 19.50 -3.83
C TYR A 12 5.80 18.62 -3.04
N HIS A 13 5.74 17.29 -3.21
CA HIS A 13 6.56 16.38 -2.42
C HIS A 13 6.81 15.06 -3.14
N LEU A 14 8.06 14.62 -3.14
CA LEU A 14 8.49 13.32 -3.65
C LEU A 14 8.76 12.39 -2.46
N PHE A 15 8.19 11.19 -2.49
CA PHE A 15 8.35 10.20 -1.41
C PHE A 15 8.37 8.78 -1.97
N ASN A 16 8.95 7.86 -1.21
CA ASN A 16 8.93 6.43 -1.52
C ASN A 16 7.89 5.74 -0.63
N TYR A 17 6.98 4.98 -1.23
CA TYR A 17 5.95 4.23 -0.53
C TYR A 17 5.93 2.79 -1.06
N MET A 18 6.09 1.81 -0.17
CA MET A 18 6.16 0.38 -0.52
C MET A 18 7.13 0.06 -1.69
N GLY A 19 8.24 0.81 -1.80
CA GLY A 19 9.24 0.61 -2.84
C GLY A 19 8.97 1.34 -4.16
N THR A 20 7.83 2.00 -4.31
CA THR A 20 7.54 2.85 -5.48
C THR A 20 7.76 4.32 -5.16
N TRP A 21 8.26 5.09 -6.13
CA TRP A 21 8.40 6.53 -6.01
C TRP A 21 7.12 7.25 -6.45
N HIS A 22 6.67 8.17 -5.63
CA HIS A 22 5.41 8.89 -5.78
C HIS A 22 5.63 10.41 -5.64
N LEU A 23 4.96 11.19 -6.49
CA LEU A 23 4.95 12.65 -6.45
C LEU A 23 3.56 13.13 -6.09
N ILE A 24 3.44 13.82 -4.95
CA ILE A 24 2.25 14.61 -4.63
C ILE A 24 2.37 15.95 -5.32
N GLY A 25 1.31 16.35 -6.03
CA GLY A 25 1.23 17.68 -6.62
C GLY A 25 -0.21 18.15 -6.85
N TYR A 26 -0.39 19.45 -7.01
CA TYR A 26 -1.68 20.00 -7.43
C TYR A 26 -1.85 19.78 -8.94
N CYS A 27 -2.86 19.00 -9.32
CA CYS A 27 -3.16 18.71 -10.71
C CYS A 27 -4.13 19.75 -11.26
N HIS A 28 -3.68 20.59 -12.20
CA HIS A 28 -4.52 21.65 -12.77
C HIS A 28 -5.73 21.12 -13.52
N LEU A 29 -5.60 19.99 -14.21
CA LEU A 29 -6.72 19.35 -14.91
C LEU A 29 -7.81 18.84 -13.96
N ARG A 30 -7.42 18.32 -12.79
CA ARG A 30 -8.35 17.76 -11.79
C ARG A 30 -8.68 18.74 -10.66
N GLN A 31 -8.12 19.95 -10.73
CA GLN A 31 -8.25 21.02 -9.76
C GLN A 31 -8.07 20.60 -8.30
N GLY A 32 -7.10 19.71 -8.03
CA GLY A 32 -6.87 19.18 -6.69
C GLY A 32 -5.57 18.40 -6.54
N LEU A 33 -5.20 18.09 -5.30
CA LEU A 33 -4.02 17.29 -4.98
C LEU A 33 -4.16 15.87 -5.53
N ARG A 34 -3.11 15.36 -6.14
CA ARG A 34 -3.03 13.99 -6.66
C ARG A 34 -1.67 13.39 -6.35
N ASP A 35 -1.67 12.07 -6.24
CA ASP A 35 -0.49 11.25 -6.19
C ASP A 35 -0.21 10.68 -7.59
N PHE A 36 1.00 10.92 -8.08
CA PHE A 36 1.51 10.41 -9.34
C PHE A 36 2.62 9.38 -9.07
N ASN A 37 2.36 8.13 -9.43
CA ASN A 37 3.41 7.10 -9.43
C ASN A 37 4.42 7.43 -10.55
N LEU A 38 5.69 7.68 -10.17
CA LEU A 38 6.73 8.09 -11.10
C LEU A 38 6.99 7.07 -12.20
N SER A 39 6.81 5.77 -11.93
CA SER A 39 7.02 4.72 -12.94
C SER A 39 6.03 4.79 -14.10
N ARG A 40 4.92 5.53 -13.94
CA ARG A 40 3.92 5.75 -15.00
C ARG A 40 4.13 7.04 -15.79
N ILE A 41 5.08 7.88 -15.39
CA ILE A 41 5.43 9.12 -16.09
C ILE A 41 6.44 8.77 -17.18
N THR A 42 6.03 8.93 -18.44
CA THR A 42 6.91 8.59 -19.58
C THR A 42 7.76 9.76 -20.07
N ASP A 43 7.34 10.99 -19.78
CA ASP A 43 8.03 12.22 -20.18
C ASP A 43 7.67 13.35 -19.20
N ALA A 44 8.61 14.26 -18.94
CA ALA A 44 8.41 15.39 -18.04
C ALA A 44 9.27 16.59 -18.48
N GLY A 45 8.66 17.77 -18.53
CA GLY A 45 9.33 19.04 -18.81
C GLY A 45 8.98 20.08 -17.74
N ILE A 46 9.98 20.89 -17.36
CA ILE A 46 9.79 22.05 -16.50
C ILE A 46 9.21 23.18 -17.35
N LEU A 47 8.21 23.87 -16.82
CA LEU A 47 7.59 25.03 -17.45
C LEU A 47 8.10 26.32 -16.82
N ASP A 48 7.94 27.46 -17.51
CA ASP A 48 8.38 28.77 -17.02
C ASP A 48 7.46 29.30 -15.89
N GLU A 49 6.23 28.78 -15.79
CA GLU A 49 5.31 29.15 -14.74
C GLU A 49 5.83 28.75 -13.35
N THR A 50 5.72 29.68 -12.41
CA THR A 50 6.05 29.43 -11.02
C THR A 50 4.78 29.13 -10.22
N PHE A 51 4.93 28.38 -9.15
CA PHE A 51 3.86 28.08 -8.22
C PHE A 51 4.32 28.34 -6.79
N SER A 52 3.34 28.51 -5.89
CA SER A 52 3.58 28.49 -4.45
C SER A 52 2.85 27.31 -3.84
N ILE A 53 3.53 26.60 -2.95
CA ILE A 53 2.86 25.55 -2.16
C ILE A 53 1.77 26.24 -1.34
N ARG A 54 0.52 25.86 -1.57
CA ARG A 54 -0.63 26.42 -0.83
C ARG A 54 -0.37 26.26 0.68
N ARG A 55 -0.57 27.33 1.46
CA ARG A 55 -0.34 27.31 2.93
C ARG A 55 -1.15 26.22 3.66
N SER A 56 -2.29 25.83 3.10
CA SER A 56 -3.13 24.74 3.61
C SER A 56 -2.59 23.34 3.30
N PHE A 57 -1.49 23.21 2.56
CA PHE A 57 -0.89 21.91 2.30
C PHE A 57 -0.04 21.49 3.50
N ASN A 58 -0.59 20.57 4.29
CA ASN A 58 0.15 19.87 5.31
C ASN A 58 0.38 18.43 4.82
N LEU A 59 1.63 18.11 4.49
CA LEU A 59 2.03 16.77 4.05
C LEU A 59 1.68 15.71 5.11
N ARG A 60 1.82 16.07 6.40
CA ARG A 60 1.50 15.19 7.51
C ARG A 60 0.01 14.87 7.49
N GLU A 61 -0.88 15.87 7.47
CA GLU A 61 -2.33 15.64 7.33
C GLU A 61 -2.70 14.89 6.03
N TYR A 62 -1.96 15.12 4.95
CA TYR A 62 -2.17 14.40 3.69
C TYR A 62 -1.97 12.89 3.86
N PHE A 63 -1.00 12.44 4.67
CA PHE A 63 -0.76 11.02 4.94
C PHE A 63 -1.48 10.50 6.18
N ASP A 64 -1.66 11.33 7.21
CA ASP A 64 -2.20 10.98 8.52
C ASP A 64 -3.66 10.54 8.50
N SER A 65 -4.38 10.76 7.39
CA SER A 65 -5.79 10.37 7.27
C SER A 65 -6.00 8.88 7.03
N ALA A 66 -4.98 8.14 6.56
CA ALA A 66 -5.11 6.75 6.09
C ALA A 66 -3.82 5.93 6.27
N PHE A 67 -3.93 4.65 6.63
CA PHE A 67 -2.87 3.69 6.34
C PHE A 67 -2.76 3.54 4.82
N GLY A 68 -1.73 4.17 4.25
CA GLY A 68 -1.34 4.10 2.85
C GLY A 68 -1.91 5.18 1.92
N LEU A 69 -1.98 4.91 0.62
CA LEU A 69 -2.23 5.92 -0.43
C LEU A 69 -3.71 6.07 -0.79
N TYR A 70 -4.56 5.10 -0.45
CA TYR A 70 -5.98 5.16 -0.80
C TYR A 70 -6.75 6.08 0.15
N LYS A 71 -7.21 7.20 -0.40
CA LYS A 71 -7.98 8.22 0.32
C LYS A 71 -9.48 8.01 0.13
N GLY A 72 -10.22 8.18 1.21
CA GLY A 72 -11.68 8.02 1.26
C GLY A 72 -12.10 6.66 1.81
N GLY A 73 -13.33 6.59 2.33
CA GLY A 73 -13.84 5.44 3.09
C GLY A 73 -14.03 5.78 4.57
N ASN A 74 -14.73 4.90 5.28
CA ASN A 74 -14.85 5.00 6.72
C ASN A 74 -13.53 4.52 7.35
N ARG A 75 -13.04 5.26 8.35
CA ARG A 75 -11.93 4.80 9.17
C ARG A 75 -12.38 3.58 9.96
N GLU A 76 -11.62 2.50 9.84
CA GLU A 76 -11.84 1.25 10.55
C GLU A 76 -10.56 0.84 11.26
N GLU A 77 -10.68 0.38 12.50
CA GLU A 77 -9.54 -0.07 13.27
C GLU A 77 -9.18 -1.50 12.88
N VAL A 78 -7.89 -1.75 12.67
CA VAL A 78 -7.35 -3.07 12.37
C VAL A 78 -6.43 -3.48 13.50
N THR A 79 -6.58 -4.73 13.96
CA THR A 79 -5.65 -5.37 14.89
C THR A 79 -5.01 -6.56 14.22
N LEU A 80 -3.68 -6.54 14.13
CA LEU A 80 -2.87 -7.64 13.61
C LEU A 80 -2.10 -8.30 14.74
N ARG A 81 -2.06 -9.63 14.77
CA ARG A 81 -1.23 -10.41 15.70
C ARG A 81 -0.06 -11.03 14.94
N PHE A 82 1.15 -10.66 15.34
CA PHE A 82 2.38 -11.22 14.79
C PHE A 82 2.91 -12.34 15.68
N THR A 83 3.37 -13.42 15.06
CA THR A 83 4.05 -14.52 15.75
C THR A 83 5.29 -14.02 16.52
N PRO A 84 5.72 -14.69 17.59
CA PRO A 84 6.88 -14.26 18.38
C PRO A 84 8.15 -14.04 17.55
N GLU A 85 8.34 -14.85 16.51
CA GLU A 85 9.44 -14.74 15.56
C GLU A 85 9.38 -13.45 14.74
N LYS A 86 8.19 -13.09 14.24
CA LYS A 86 7.97 -11.85 13.49
C LYS A 86 7.97 -10.61 14.37
N SER A 87 7.49 -10.71 15.60
CA SER A 87 7.46 -9.59 16.56
C SER A 87 8.83 -8.93 16.74
N LYS A 88 9.93 -9.70 16.67
CA LYS A 88 11.31 -9.20 16.75
C LYS A 88 11.64 -8.13 15.71
N TRP A 89 11.01 -8.19 14.55
CA TRP A 89 11.21 -7.26 13.43
C TRP A 89 10.15 -6.16 13.38
N ILE A 90 8.92 -6.47 13.79
CA ILE A 90 7.79 -5.53 13.74
C ILE A 90 7.84 -4.51 14.88
N LYS A 91 8.42 -4.89 16.03
CA LYS A 91 8.44 -4.04 17.23
C LYS A 91 9.00 -2.63 17.03
N ASP A 92 9.92 -2.43 16.09
CA ASP A 92 10.58 -1.15 15.85
C ASP A 92 9.96 -0.37 14.66
N GLN A 93 8.99 -0.98 13.96
CA GLN A 93 8.36 -0.35 12.81
C GLN A 93 7.24 0.60 13.22
N ILE A 94 7.08 1.64 12.41
CA ILE A 94 5.99 2.62 12.48
C ILE A 94 5.19 2.50 11.17
N TRP A 95 4.03 1.86 11.27
CA TRP A 95 3.04 1.63 10.23
C TRP A 95 2.00 2.75 10.20
N HIS A 96 1.67 3.30 11.37
CA HIS A 96 0.76 4.43 11.53
C HIS A 96 1.13 5.21 12.78
N ARG A 97 0.94 6.53 12.78
CA ARG A 97 1.28 7.38 13.94
C ARG A 97 0.45 7.04 15.19
N ASP A 98 -0.80 6.67 14.98
CA ASP A 98 -1.78 6.32 16.02
C ASP A 98 -1.78 4.80 16.27
N GLN A 99 -0.66 4.11 16.02
CA GLN A 99 -0.57 2.67 16.25
C GLN A 99 -0.33 2.36 17.74
N GLU A 100 -1.00 1.33 18.22
CA GLU A 100 -0.81 0.78 19.55
C GLU A 100 -0.16 -0.60 19.48
N LYS A 101 0.71 -0.90 20.45
CA LYS A 101 1.45 -2.15 20.53
C LYS A 101 1.12 -2.84 21.86
N LYS A 102 0.72 -4.11 21.79
CA LYS A 102 0.43 -4.92 22.97
C LYS A 102 1.17 -6.25 22.87
N TRP A 103 2.09 -6.48 23.80
CA TRP A 103 2.80 -7.75 23.93
C TRP A 103 1.92 -8.77 24.64
N LEU A 104 1.88 -9.98 24.11
CA LEU A 104 1.17 -11.10 24.72
C LEU A 104 2.14 -12.03 25.48
N PRO A 105 1.65 -12.84 26.43
CA PRO A 105 2.51 -13.68 27.28
C PRO A 105 3.35 -14.72 26.52
N ASP A 106 2.91 -15.13 25.33
CA ASP A 106 3.61 -16.08 24.47
C ASP A 106 4.73 -15.43 23.62
N GLY A 107 4.93 -14.11 23.76
CA GLY A 107 5.89 -13.33 22.99
C GLY A 107 5.36 -12.81 21.65
N SER A 108 4.10 -13.08 21.31
CA SER A 108 3.44 -12.47 20.15
C SER A 108 3.16 -10.97 20.40
N LEU A 109 2.96 -10.24 19.32
CA LEU A 109 2.70 -8.79 19.35
C LEU A 109 1.40 -8.48 18.61
N GLU A 110 0.45 -7.88 19.32
CA GLU A 110 -0.71 -7.23 18.71
C GLU A 110 -0.36 -5.79 18.34
N LEU A 111 -0.64 -5.42 17.09
CA LEU A 111 -0.47 -4.09 16.54
C LEU A 111 -1.82 -3.58 16.04
N THR A 112 -2.30 -2.49 16.63
CA THR A 112 -3.62 -1.91 16.35
C THR A 112 -3.48 -0.52 15.76
N PHE A 113 -4.19 -0.22 14.67
CA PHE A 113 -4.17 1.11 14.04
C PHE A 113 -5.35 1.31 13.08
N PRO A 114 -5.74 2.57 12.79
CA PRO A 114 -6.79 2.86 11.83
C PRO A 114 -6.31 2.71 10.38
N VAL A 115 -7.18 2.17 9.53
CA VAL A 115 -7.05 2.13 8.07
C VAL A 115 -8.29 2.73 7.42
N THR A 116 -8.19 3.15 6.17
CA THR A 116 -9.33 3.66 5.37
C THR A 116 -9.73 2.70 4.25
N ASN A 117 -8.87 1.73 3.94
CA ASN A 117 -9.08 0.73 2.90
C ASN A 117 -8.29 -0.53 3.23
N PHE A 118 -8.88 -1.70 3.00
CA PHE A 118 -8.24 -2.99 3.22
C PHE A 118 -7.21 -3.39 2.16
N ALA A 119 -7.21 -2.79 0.97
CA ALA A 119 -6.35 -3.22 -0.13
C ALA A 119 -4.85 -3.21 0.25
N GLU A 120 -4.36 -2.12 0.86
CA GLU A 120 -2.94 -1.98 1.22
C GLU A 120 -2.55 -2.84 2.41
N ILE A 121 -3.37 -2.83 3.47
CA ILE A 121 -3.10 -3.65 4.64
C ILE A 121 -3.17 -5.14 4.29
N ALA A 122 -4.03 -5.53 3.35
CA ALA A 122 -4.11 -6.91 2.90
C ALA A 122 -2.82 -7.37 2.20
N MET A 123 -2.23 -6.52 1.35
CA MET A 123 -0.93 -6.82 0.72
C MET A 123 0.17 -7.01 1.76
N GLU A 124 0.22 -6.16 2.78
CA GLU A 124 1.22 -6.28 3.84
C GLU A 124 1.00 -7.54 4.68
N VAL A 125 -0.24 -7.90 5.01
CA VAL A 125 -0.58 -9.16 5.69
C VAL A 125 -0.09 -10.37 4.87
N LEU A 126 -0.44 -10.42 3.58
CA LEU A 126 -0.05 -11.54 2.70
C LEU A 126 1.46 -11.66 2.53
N LYS A 127 2.19 -10.55 2.51
CA LYS A 127 3.66 -10.52 2.45
C LYS A 127 4.32 -11.20 3.65
N HIS A 128 3.70 -11.16 4.83
CA HIS A 128 4.20 -11.86 6.02
C HIS A 128 3.74 -13.33 6.10
N GLY A 129 2.84 -13.76 5.22
CA GLY A 129 2.32 -15.13 5.18
C GLY A 129 1.70 -15.55 6.52
N SER A 130 1.97 -16.79 6.96
CA SER A 130 1.49 -17.31 8.25
C SER A 130 2.14 -16.67 9.48
N GLY A 131 3.05 -15.71 9.30
CA GLY A 131 3.70 -14.98 10.39
C GLY A 131 2.82 -13.91 11.04
N VAL A 132 1.64 -13.64 10.46
CA VAL A 132 0.68 -12.64 10.94
C VAL A 132 -0.75 -13.18 10.81
N GLU A 133 -1.59 -12.85 11.79
CA GLU A 133 -3.03 -13.09 11.77
C GLU A 133 -3.76 -11.74 11.86
N VAL A 134 -4.82 -11.56 11.08
CA VAL A 134 -5.75 -10.44 11.26
C VAL A 134 -6.69 -10.78 12.40
N VAL A 135 -6.60 -10.14 13.57
CA VAL A 135 -7.51 -10.38 14.69
C VAL A 135 -8.86 -9.72 14.43
N GLU A 136 -8.83 -8.45 13.99
CA GLU A 136 -10.00 -7.65 13.62
C GLU A 136 -9.61 -6.67 12.50
N PRO A 137 -10.56 -6.23 11.65
CA PRO A 137 -11.97 -6.58 11.63
C PRO A 137 -12.28 -7.82 10.77
N GLU A 138 -13.48 -8.36 10.90
CA GLU A 138 -13.91 -9.57 10.16
C GLU A 138 -13.90 -9.38 8.64
N GLY A 139 -14.14 -8.15 8.17
CA GLY A 139 -14.05 -7.82 6.74
C GLY A 139 -12.66 -8.07 6.17
N LEU A 140 -11.60 -7.67 6.89
CA LEU A 140 -10.22 -7.92 6.49
C LEU A 140 -9.87 -9.41 6.62
N ARG A 141 -10.34 -10.09 7.67
CA ARG A 141 -10.18 -11.56 7.82
C ARG A 141 -10.75 -12.31 6.62
N THR A 142 -11.96 -11.96 6.20
CA THR A 142 -12.65 -12.56 5.04
C THR A 142 -11.86 -12.35 3.76
N LEU A 143 -11.35 -11.13 3.53
CA LEU A 143 -10.55 -10.81 2.36
C LEU A 143 -9.25 -11.63 2.30
N ILE A 144 -8.54 -11.73 3.42
CA ILE A 144 -7.29 -12.50 3.51
C ILE A 144 -7.53 -13.99 3.31
N ARG A 145 -8.59 -14.54 3.91
CA ARG A 145 -8.98 -15.94 3.70
C ARG A 145 -9.23 -16.24 2.24
N ALA A 146 -10.04 -15.41 1.57
CA ALA A 146 -10.38 -15.60 0.17
C ALA A 146 -9.15 -15.54 -0.74
N GLU A 147 -8.17 -14.68 -0.42
CA GLU A 147 -6.92 -14.60 -1.17
C GLU A 147 -5.99 -15.79 -0.88
N ALA A 148 -5.85 -16.19 0.39
CA ALA A 148 -5.07 -17.37 0.77
C ALA A 148 -5.59 -18.65 0.08
N GLU A 149 -6.90 -18.82 -0.03
CA GLU A 149 -7.50 -19.93 -0.77
C GLU A 149 -7.13 -19.94 -2.26
N LYS A 150 -7.08 -18.76 -2.91
CA LYS A 150 -6.61 -18.66 -4.31
C LYS A 150 -5.15 -19.06 -4.41
N VAL A 151 -4.31 -18.56 -3.50
CA VAL A 151 -2.89 -18.92 -3.45
C VAL A 151 -2.74 -20.43 -3.28
N THR A 152 -3.44 -21.04 -2.32
CA THR A 152 -3.42 -22.48 -2.11
C THR A 152 -3.79 -23.26 -3.37
N ARG A 153 -4.84 -22.84 -4.10
CA ARG A 153 -5.22 -23.50 -5.37
C ARG A 153 -4.10 -23.50 -6.42
N LEU A 154 -3.31 -22.42 -6.52
CA LEU A 154 -2.18 -22.35 -7.47
C LEU A 154 -1.11 -23.44 -7.24
N TYR A 155 -1.02 -23.98 -6.03
CA TYR A 155 -0.03 -24.99 -5.65
C TYR A 155 -0.63 -26.38 -5.40
N GLN A 156 -1.96 -26.51 -5.46
CA GLN A 156 -2.66 -27.81 -5.38
C GLN A 156 -2.80 -28.49 -6.73
N GLU A 157 -2.82 -27.73 -7.82
CA GLU A 157 -2.71 -28.28 -9.16
C GLU A 157 -1.23 -28.63 -9.42
N GLU A 158 -0.93 -29.88 -9.77
CA GLU A 158 0.38 -30.24 -10.35
C GLU A 158 0.61 -29.31 -11.54
N SER A 159 1.45 -28.31 -11.34
CA SER A 159 1.63 -27.22 -12.29
C SER A 159 2.12 -27.83 -13.61
N SER A 160 1.25 -27.77 -14.61
CA SER A 160 1.56 -28.03 -16.02
C SER A 160 2.42 -26.90 -16.59
N PHE A 161 3.47 -26.50 -15.88
CA PHE A 161 4.53 -25.63 -16.38
C PHE A 161 5.52 -26.46 -17.21
N SER A 162 5.01 -27.33 -18.09
CA SER A 162 5.81 -28.04 -19.08
C SER A 162 6.01 -27.15 -20.30
N GLY A 163 7.21 -26.56 -20.38
CA GLY A 163 7.96 -26.27 -21.60
C GLY A 163 7.20 -25.80 -22.85
N LYS A 164 6.88 -24.50 -22.94
CA LYS A 164 6.93 -23.80 -24.23
C LYS A 164 8.24 -23.01 -24.33
N ARG A 165 9.35 -23.72 -24.50
CA ARG A 165 10.60 -23.15 -25.04
C ARG A 165 10.99 -23.92 -26.30
N MET A 166 11.22 -23.14 -27.36
CA MET A 166 11.86 -23.49 -28.62
C MET A 166 11.11 -24.43 -29.56
N GLN A 167 10.42 -23.84 -30.55
CA GLN A 167 10.60 -24.17 -31.95
C GLN A 167 9.88 -23.12 -32.81
N GLN A 168 10.63 -22.12 -33.28
CA GLN A 168 10.38 -21.42 -34.55
C GLN A 168 11.59 -20.53 -34.86
N ALA A 169 12.58 -21.15 -35.50
CA ALA A 169 13.53 -20.51 -36.40
C ALA A 169 14.04 -21.63 -37.32
N ARG A 170 13.31 -21.83 -38.43
CA ARG A 170 13.83 -22.43 -39.64
C ARG A 170 13.93 -21.30 -40.66
#